data_AF-V9VN48-F1
#
_entry.id   AF-V9VN48-F1
#
_cell.length_a   1.000
_cell.length_b   1.000
_cell.length_c   1.000
_cell.angle_alpha   90.00
_cell.angle_beta   90.00
_cell.angle_gamma   90.00
#
_symmetry.space_group_name_H-M   'P 1'
#
loop_
_entity.id
_entity.type
_entity.pdbx_description
1 polymer ?
#
loop_
_entity_poly.entity_id
_entity_poly.type
_entity_poly.pdbx_seq_one_letter_code
_entity_poly.pdbx_strand_id
1 'polypeptide(L)'
;MHQRLSAEQLATGSILIALAVMGLKAAAWMMTGSVALLSDALESLVNIGGAVMAWFAVRYAQRPPDAGHPYGHHKAEYFSAVAEGTMIVIAALVIVHEAVNALGRPAAADWGAAGMVVNAVAMGVNLAWARVLLQAGRRLHSPALSAGGRHLMSDVWTSAGVLGGLVLALATGWAVLDPLLAILVAINILREGWLVIAASVNGLMDTAAPEGERARIEEIIHTTANGAMQVHGLKTRRAGRALFVEFHMVVDGAMSVRAAHDICDRVEAALTASIPDAQPVIHVEPEHKLEPAGIRPR
;
A
#
# COMPACT_ATOMS: atom_id res chain seq x y z
N MET A 1 -13.09 -14.14 -19.47
CA MET A 1 -12.53 -14.07 -18.10
C MET A 1 -11.05 -13.72 -18.18
N HIS A 2 -10.66 -12.45 -18.00
CA HIS A 2 -9.24 -12.15 -17.77
C HIS A 2 -8.87 -12.75 -16.42
N GLN A 3 -8.05 -13.80 -16.39
CA GLN A 3 -7.44 -14.28 -15.16
C GLN A 3 -6.66 -13.11 -14.56
N ARG A 4 -7.16 -12.54 -13.46
CA ARG A 4 -6.51 -11.43 -12.77
C ARG A 4 -5.33 -12.00 -11.98
N LEU A 5 -4.16 -11.40 -12.13
CA LEU A 5 -2.93 -11.82 -11.44
C LEU A 5 -3.12 -11.84 -9.92
N SER A 6 -2.54 -12.85 -9.27
CA SER A 6 -2.49 -12.97 -7.81
C SER A 6 -1.52 -11.96 -7.19
N ALA A 7 -1.63 -11.73 -5.88
CA ALA A 7 -0.73 -10.82 -5.17
C ALA A 7 0.74 -11.27 -5.28
N GLU A 8 0.99 -12.59 -5.22
CA GLU A 8 2.33 -13.16 -5.36
C GLU A 8 2.88 -12.98 -6.77
N GLN A 9 2.07 -13.23 -7.81
CA GLN A 9 2.48 -13.01 -9.21
C GLN A 9 2.82 -11.54 -9.47
N LEU A 10 2.04 -10.63 -8.90
CA LEU A 10 2.32 -9.19 -8.97
C LEU A 10 3.61 -8.83 -8.24
N ALA A 11 3.83 -9.36 -7.04
CA ALA A 11 5.06 -9.09 -6.30
C ALA A 11 6.31 -9.64 -7.02
N THR A 12 6.22 -10.83 -7.62
CA THR A 12 7.30 -11.37 -8.47
C THR A 12 7.51 -10.51 -9.72
N GLY A 13 6.43 -10.06 -10.37
CA GLY A 13 6.50 -9.13 -11.49
C GLY A 13 7.20 -7.81 -11.13
N SER A 14 6.96 -7.29 -9.93
CA SER A 14 7.63 -6.08 -9.43
C SER A 14 9.14 -6.22 -9.34
N ILE A 15 9.65 -7.39 -8.92
CA ILE A 15 11.10 -7.63 -8.87
C ILE A 15 11.70 -7.58 -10.28
N LEU A 16 11.07 -8.26 -11.25
CA LEU A 16 11.55 -8.28 -12.64
C LEU A 16 11.54 -6.89 -13.27
N ILE A 17 10.47 -6.12 -13.04
CA ILE A 17 10.35 -4.75 -13.54
C ILE A 17 11.36 -3.82 -12.87
N ALA A 18 11.54 -3.92 -11.55
CA ALA A 18 12.53 -3.13 -10.82
C ALA A 18 13.96 -3.39 -11.33
N LEU A 19 14.31 -4.65 -11.61
CA LEU A 19 15.61 -5.01 -12.20
C LEU A 19 15.77 -4.45 -13.62
N ALA A 20 14.74 -4.53 -14.46
CA ALA A 20 14.78 -3.98 -15.80
C ALA A 20 14.95 -2.45 -15.80
N VAL A 21 14.17 -1.77 -14.96
CA VAL A 21 14.22 -0.31 -14.80
C VAL A 21 15.55 0.16 -14.23
N MET A 22 16.11 -0.55 -13.24
CA MET A 22 17.46 -0.31 -12.74
C MET A 22 18.49 -0.36 -13.86
N GLY A 23 18.44 -1.39 -14.71
CA GLY A 23 19.34 -1.51 -15.86
C GLY A 23 19.24 -0.33 -16.82
N LEU A 24 18.01 0.14 -17.10
CA LEU A 24 17.78 1.32 -17.94
C LEU A 24 18.35 2.59 -17.31
N LYS A 25 18.05 2.85 -16.03
CA LYS A 25 18.52 4.07 -15.34
C LYS A 25 20.04 4.07 -15.15
N ALA A 26 20.65 2.94 -14.84
CA ALA A 26 22.11 2.79 -14.78
C ALA A 26 22.76 3.08 -16.13
N ALA A 27 22.19 2.58 -17.24
CA ALA A 27 22.67 2.90 -18.58
C ALA A 27 22.55 4.40 -18.89
N ALA A 28 21.40 5.03 -18.56
CA ALA A 28 21.20 6.47 -18.75
C ALA A 28 22.23 7.31 -17.98
N TRP A 29 22.53 6.92 -16.74
CA TRP A 29 23.58 7.56 -15.95
C TRP A 29 24.97 7.39 -16.57
N MET A 30 25.38 6.17 -16.93
CA MET A 30 26.70 5.92 -17.54
C MET A 30 26.92 6.69 -18.84
N MET A 31 25.85 6.94 -19.60
CA MET A 31 25.90 7.67 -20.86
C MET A 31 26.01 9.20 -20.70
N THR A 32 25.61 9.74 -19.54
CA THR A 32 25.46 11.20 -19.34
C THR A 32 26.37 11.77 -18.25
N GLY A 33 26.83 10.94 -17.32
CA GLY A 33 27.60 11.37 -16.14
C GLY A 33 26.82 12.25 -15.15
N SER A 34 25.49 12.34 -15.29
CA SER A 34 24.64 13.21 -14.48
C SER A 34 24.49 12.74 -13.03
N VAL A 35 24.55 13.68 -12.09
CA VAL A 35 24.28 13.42 -10.67
C VAL A 35 22.79 13.15 -10.42
N ALA A 36 21.87 13.87 -11.08
CA ALA A 36 20.44 13.59 -10.91
C ALA A 36 20.03 12.23 -11.51
N LEU A 37 20.66 11.75 -12.59
CA LEU A 37 20.42 10.39 -13.09
C LEU A 37 21.09 9.32 -12.23
N LEU A 38 22.22 9.63 -11.59
CA LEU A 38 22.78 8.75 -10.56
C LEU A 38 21.82 8.60 -9.39
N SER A 39 21.24 9.71 -8.91
CA SER A 39 20.22 9.67 -7.84
C SER A 39 19.00 8.82 -8.24
N ASP A 40 18.50 9.00 -9.45
CA ASP A 40 17.38 8.24 -10.02
C ASP A 40 17.70 6.72 -10.15
N ALA A 41 18.94 6.39 -10.51
CA ALA A 41 19.43 5.01 -10.52
C ALA A 41 19.58 4.42 -9.11
N LEU A 42 20.13 5.18 -8.15
CA LEU A 42 20.26 4.74 -6.75
C LEU A 42 18.88 4.53 -6.09
N GLU A 43 17.88 5.35 -6.41
CA GLU A 43 16.50 5.15 -5.97
C GLU A 43 15.93 3.80 -6.45
N SER A 44 16.36 3.32 -7.61
CA SER A 44 15.95 2.00 -8.11
C SER A 44 16.48 0.83 -7.27
N LEU A 45 17.52 1.02 -6.45
CA LEU A 45 17.94 -0.01 -5.48
C LEU A 45 16.87 -0.17 -4.38
N VAL A 46 16.26 0.94 -3.97
CA VAL A 46 15.13 0.92 -3.02
C VAL A 46 13.93 0.23 -3.65
N ASN A 47 13.66 0.46 -4.94
CA ASN A 47 12.59 -0.24 -5.66
C ASN A 47 12.80 -1.76 -5.67
N ILE A 48 14.03 -2.24 -5.92
CA ILE A 48 14.36 -3.66 -5.87
C ILE A 48 14.20 -4.21 -4.45
N GLY A 49 14.79 -3.54 -3.45
CA GLY A 49 14.69 -3.94 -2.05
C GLY A 49 13.23 -4.00 -1.56
N GLY A 50 12.45 -2.97 -1.87
CA GLY A 50 11.02 -2.88 -1.57
C GLY A 50 10.23 -4.00 -2.24
N ALA A 51 10.48 -4.28 -3.52
CA ALA A 51 9.81 -5.36 -4.24
C ALA A 51 10.11 -6.76 -3.67
N VAL A 52 11.37 -7.01 -3.28
CA VAL A 52 11.77 -8.27 -2.63
C VAL A 52 11.11 -8.43 -1.26
N MET A 53 11.11 -7.36 -0.45
CA MET A 53 10.45 -7.35 0.86
C MET A 53 8.93 -7.55 0.71
N ALA A 54 8.30 -6.88 -0.25
CA ALA A 54 6.89 -7.01 -0.54
C ALA A 54 6.55 -8.45 -0.97
N TRP A 55 7.37 -9.06 -1.82
CA TRP A 55 7.19 -10.46 -2.22
C TRP A 55 7.26 -11.42 -1.02
N PHE A 56 8.26 -11.27 -0.16
CA PHE A 56 8.39 -12.09 1.05
C PHE A 56 7.19 -11.89 1.99
N ALA A 57 6.79 -10.64 2.23
CA ALA A 57 5.71 -10.31 3.15
C ALA A 57 4.34 -10.74 2.64
N VAL A 58 4.05 -10.59 1.34
CA VAL A 58 2.82 -11.11 0.71
C VAL A 58 2.77 -12.64 0.85
N ARG A 59 3.88 -13.33 0.59
CA ARG A 59 3.96 -14.79 0.73
C ARG A 59 3.81 -15.24 2.18
N TYR A 60 4.40 -14.51 3.12
CA TYR A 60 4.30 -14.81 4.54
C TYR A 60 2.89 -14.52 5.08
N ALA A 61 2.25 -13.42 4.66
CA ALA A 61 0.90 -13.02 5.07
C ALA A 61 -0.20 -13.97 4.58
N GLN A 62 0.07 -14.76 3.53
CA GLN A 62 -0.83 -15.78 3.03
C GLN A 62 -0.76 -17.10 3.81
N ARG A 63 0.17 -17.24 4.76
CA ARG A 63 0.23 -18.44 5.61
C ARG A 63 -1.02 -18.51 6.50
N PRO A 64 -1.65 -19.69 6.63
CA PRO A 64 -2.79 -19.86 7.51
C PRO A 64 -2.41 -19.57 8.97
N PRO A 65 -3.40 -19.34 9.84
CA PRO A 65 -3.19 -19.27 11.28
C PRO A 65 -2.47 -20.51 11.84
N ASP A 66 -1.62 -20.30 12.83
CA ASP A 66 -0.92 -21.36 13.56
C ASP A 66 -0.95 -21.10 15.08
N ALA A 67 -0.32 -21.97 15.87
CA ALA A 67 -0.33 -21.87 17.32
C ALA A 67 0.34 -20.59 17.86
N GLY A 68 1.31 -20.02 17.13
CA GLY A 68 1.96 -18.75 17.48
C GLY A 68 1.18 -17.53 17.00
N HIS A 69 0.39 -17.69 15.94
CA HIS A 69 -0.39 -16.63 15.29
C HIS A 69 -1.83 -17.10 15.01
N PRO A 70 -2.70 -17.17 16.04
CA PRO A 70 -4.06 -17.69 15.91
C PRO A 70 -4.97 -16.83 15.02
N TYR A 71 -4.63 -15.56 14.80
CA TYR A 71 -5.32 -14.65 13.87
C TYR A 71 -4.66 -14.57 12.49
N GLY A 72 -3.67 -15.43 12.23
CA GLY A 72 -2.91 -15.45 10.98
C GLY A 72 -1.79 -14.41 10.91
N HIS A 73 -1.14 -14.37 9.75
CA HIS A 73 0.10 -13.61 9.52
C HIS A 73 -0.13 -12.29 8.76
N HIS A 74 -1.38 -11.85 8.66
CA HIS A 74 -1.78 -10.80 7.73
C HIS A 74 -1.10 -9.44 7.97
N LYS A 75 -0.69 -9.14 9.22
CA LYS A 75 0.02 -7.89 9.55
C LYS A 75 1.44 -7.81 8.97
N ALA A 76 2.01 -8.92 8.47
CA ALA A 76 3.35 -8.95 7.90
C ALA A 76 3.56 -7.97 6.73
N GLU A 77 2.51 -7.73 5.93
CA GLU A 77 2.57 -6.76 4.83
C GLU A 77 2.83 -5.32 5.31
N TYR A 78 2.33 -4.92 6.49
CA TYR A 78 2.59 -3.59 7.02
C TYR A 78 4.06 -3.42 7.43
N PHE A 79 4.69 -4.45 7.98
CA PHE A 79 6.12 -4.40 8.31
C PHE A 79 6.98 -4.20 7.07
N SER A 80 6.65 -4.86 5.95
CA SER A 80 7.33 -4.62 4.68
C SER A 80 7.15 -3.19 4.19
N ALA A 81 5.94 -2.62 4.32
CA ALA A 81 5.67 -1.26 3.88
C ALA A 81 6.39 -0.22 4.76
N VAL A 82 6.54 -0.46 6.08
CA VAL A 82 7.37 0.36 6.97
C VAL A 82 8.85 0.26 6.58
N ALA A 83 9.35 -0.95 6.31
CA ALA A 83 10.73 -1.16 5.86
C ALA A 83 11.00 -0.45 4.52
N GLU A 84 10.10 -0.56 3.55
CA GLU A 84 10.17 0.17 2.28
C GLU A 84 10.19 1.68 2.50
N GLY A 85 9.23 2.22 3.26
CA GLY A 85 9.20 3.64 3.61
C GLY A 85 10.49 4.13 4.30
N THR A 86 11.13 3.28 5.09
CA THR A 86 12.40 3.59 5.76
C THR A 86 13.55 3.66 4.75
N MET A 87 13.62 2.71 3.82
CA MET A 87 14.62 2.75 2.73
C MET A 87 14.44 3.97 1.83
N ILE A 88 13.19 4.37 1.55
CA ILE A 88 12.86 5.61 0.80
C ILE A 88 13.44 6.83 1.51
N VAL A 89 13.20 6.95 2.83
CA VAL A 89 13.72 8.07 3.63
C VAL A 89 15.25 8.09 3.61
N ILE A 90 15.91 6.94 3.78
CA ILE A 90 17.37 6.83 3.73
C ILE A 90 17.90 7.27 2.36
N ALA A 91 17.31 6.78 1.27
CA ALA A 91 17.72 7.15 -0.08
C ALA A 91 17.54 8.65 -0.34
N ALA A 92 16.42 9.24 0.08
CA ALA A 92 16.20 10.67 -0.06
C ALA A 92 17.24 11.51 0.71
N LEU A 93 17.66 11.09 1.91
CA LEU A 93 18.73 11.75 2.66
C LEU A 93 20.09 11.66 1.94
N VAL A 94 20.39 10.52 1.32
CA VAL A 94 21.60 10.35 0.49
C VAL A 94 21.55 11.26 -0.73
N ILE A 95 20.40 11.36 -1.41
CA ILE A 95 20.22 12.26 -2.56
C ILE A 95 20.43 13.72 -2.16
N VAL A 96 19.86 14.16 -1.04
CA VAL A 96 20.10 15.51 -0.51
C VAL A 96 21.59 15.75 -0.27
N HIS A 97 22.29 14.79 0.32
CA HIS A 97 23.73 14.90 0.58
C HIS A 97 24.54 15.08 -0.72
N GLU A 98 24.31 14.22 -1.73
CA GLU A 98 24.98 14.29 -3.02
C GLU A 98 24.66 15.59 -3.78
N ALA A 99 23.39 16.02 -3.76
CA ALA A 99 22.96 17.25 -4.40
C ALA A 99 23.59 18.50 -3.76
N VAL A 100 23.72 18.53 -2.42
CA VAL A 100 24.42 19.61 -1.70
C VAL A 100 25.91 19.63 -2.05
N ASN A 101 26.56 18.48 -2.14
CA ASN A 101 27.96 18.39 -2.56
C ASN A 101 28.16 18.91 -4.00
N ALA A 102 27.22 18.60 -4.90
CA ALA A 102 27.23 19.04 -6.29
C ALA A 102 27.06 20.57 -6.46
N LEU A 103 26.40 21.26 -5.52
CA LEU A 103 26.36 22.74 -5.51
C LEU A 103 27.75 23.37 -5.40
N GLY A 104 28.68 22.70 -4.70
CA GLY A 104 30.06 23.18 -4.53
C GLY A 104 30.96 22.95 -5.74
N ARG A 105 30.58 22.05 -6.67
CA ARG A 105 31.31 21.74 -7.91
C ARG A 105 30.33 21.48 -9.06
N PRO A 106 29.66 22.52 -9.59
CA PRO A 106 28.70 22.35 -10.67
C PRO A 106 29.45 21.87 -11.93
N ALA A 107 29.27 20.61 -12.30
CA ALA A 107 29.74 20.09 -13.57
C ALA A 107 28.64 20.28 -14.61
N ALA A 108 29.01 20.73 -15.81
CA ALA A 108 28.11 20.65 -16.95
C ALA A 108 27.99 19.17 -17.33
N ALA A 109 26.93 18.50 -16.87
CA ALA A 109 26.65 17.15 -17.33
C ALA A 109 26.29 17.20 -18.83
N ASP A 110 26.87 16.28 -19.60
CA ASP A 110 26.60 16.15 -21.04
C ASP A 110 25.43 15.18 -21.21
N TRP A 111 24.24 15.74 -21.18
CA TRP A 111 23.00 14.99 -21.24
C TRP A 111 22.66 14.65 -22.69
N GLY A 112 23.42 13.74 -23.29
CA GLY A 112 23.17 13.27 -24.65
C GLY A 112 21.71 12.83 -24.81
N ALA A 113 21.08 13.17 -25.93
CA ALA A 113 19.67 12.89 -26.21
C ALA A 113 19.27 11.42 -25.96
N ALA A 114 20.22 10.49 -26.13
CA ALA A 114 20.02 9.07 -25.84
C ALA A 114 19.76 8.77 -24.35
N GLY A 115 20.45 9.43 -23.41
CA GLY A 115 20.22 9.26 -21.97
C GLY A 115 18.83 9.73 -21.53
N MET A 116 18.35 10.83 -22.12
CA MET A 116 16.98 11.33 -21.87
C MET A 116 15.91 10.35 -22.37
N VAL A 117 16.10 9.78 -23.56
CA VAL A 117 15.16 8.79 -24.11
C VAL A 117 15.13 7.53 -23.24
N VAL A 118 16.30 7.03 -22.81
CA VAL A 118 16.36 5.85 -21.93
C VAL A 118 15.65 6.11 -20.61
N ASN A 119 15.85 7.29 -19.99
CA ASN A 119 15.15 7.62 -18.76
C ASN A 119 13.62 7.78 -18.98
N ALA A 120 13.21 8.40 -20.08
CA ALA A 120 11.78 8.52 -20.42
C ALA A 120 11.12 7.14 -20.61
N VAL A 121 11.82 6.16 -21.19
CA VAL A 121 11.35 4.78 -21.29
C VAL A 121 11.22 4.13 -19.91
N ALA A 122 12.23 4.29 -19.04
CA ALA A 122 12.19 3.78 -17.66
C ALA A 122 11.00 4.35 -16.88
N MET A 123 10.79 5.67 -16.97
CA MET A 123 9.64 6.37 -16.39
C MET A 123 8.31 5.81 -16.93
N GLY A 124 8.21 5.56 -18.23
CA GLY A 124 7.02 4.96 -18.86
C GLY A 124 6.69 3.56 -18.31
N VAL A 125 7.71 2.72 -18.11
CA VAL A 125 7.57 1.39 -17.51
C VAL A 125 7.11 1.50 -16.06
N ASN A 126 7.73 2.36 -15.25
CA ASN A 126 7.34 2.59 -13.86
C ASN A 126 5.92 3.10 -13.74
N LEU A 127 5.50 4.02 -14.62
CA LEU A 127 4.16 4.55 -14.64
C LEU A 127 3.11 3.48 -14.98
N ALA A 128 3.39 2.63 -15.97
CA ALA A 128 2.51 1.52 -16.30
C ALA A 128 2.37 0.56 -15.11
N TRP A 129 3.49 0.18 -14.50
CA TRP A 129 3.50 -0.77 -13.38
C TRP A 129 2.89 -0.21 -12.10
N ALA A 130 3.16 1.05 -11.78
CA ALA A 130 2.58 1.76 -10.63
C ALA A 130 1.04 1.73 -10.69
N ARG A 131 0.45 1.97 -11.87
CA ARG A 131 -1.01 1.88 -12.04
C ARG A 131 -1.55 0.47 -11.81
N VAL A 132 -0.83 -0.54 -12.30
CA VAL A 132 -1.19 -1.96 -12.06
C VAL A 132 -1.16 -2.26 -10.56
N LEU A 133 -0.09 -1.87 -9.86
CA LEU A 133 0.06 -2.11 -8.42
C LEU A 133 -0.95 -1.34 -7.59
N LEU A 134 -1.23 -0.08 -7.89
CA LEU A 134 -2.23 0.71 -7.15
C LEU A 134 -3.65 0.15 -7.32
N GLN A 135 -4.00 -0.28 -8.52
CA GLN A 135 -5.30 -0.91 -8.78
C GLN A 135 -5.39 -2.28 -8.09
N ALA A 136 -4.33 -3.09 -8.19
CA ALA A 136 -4.31 -4.41 -7.58
C ALA A 136 -4.24 -4.34 -6.05
N GLY A 137 -3.48 -3.41 -5.47
CA GLY A 137 -3.36 -3.20 -4.03
C GLY A 137 -4.69 -2.83 -3.40
N ARG A 138 -5.50 -1.98 -4.06
CA ARG A 138 -6.88 -1.69 -3.64
C ARG A 138 -7.79 -2.90 -3.75
N ARG A 139 -7.73 -3.62 -4.87
CA ARG A 139 -8.59 -4.78 -5.15
C ARG A 139 -8.29 -5.98 -4.24
N LEU A 140 -7.02 -6.24 -3.98
CA LEU A 140 -6.53 -7.38 -3.19
C LEU A 140 -6.32 -7.02 -1.72
N HIS A 141 -6.58 -5.76 -1.36
CA HIS A 141 -6.35 -5.21 -0.04
C HIS A 141 -4.95 -5.50 0.51
N SER A 142 -3.94 -5.30 -0.34
CA SER A 142 -2.54 -5.53 -0.01
C SER A 142 -1.84 -4.20 0.30
N PRO A 143 -1.46 -3.96 1.57
CA PRO A 143 -0.64 -2.82 1.94
C PRO A 143 0.71 -2.80 1.23
N ALA A 144 1.34 -3.97 1.04
CA ALA A 144 2.65 -4.08 0.40
C ALA A 144 2.60 -3.66 -1.08
N LEU A 145 1.62 -4.16 -1.85
CA LEU A 145 1.44 -3.75 -3.24
C LEU A 145 1.04 -2.26 -3.37
N SER A 146 0.23 -1.77 -2.43
CA SER A 146 -0.17 -0.36 -2.41
C SER A 146 1.00 0.58 -2.08
N ALA A 147 1.89 0.17 -1.18
CA ALA A 147 3.12 0.89 -0.85
C ALA A 147 4.05 0.97 -2.06
N GLY A 148 4.40 -0.18 -2.65
CA GLY A 148 5.24 -0.22 -3.85
C GLY A 148 4.64 0.53 -5.04
N GLY A 149 3.31 0.48 -5.22
CA GLY A 149 2.64 1.25 -6.26
C GLY A 149 2.71 2.77 -6.05
N ARG A 150 2.62 3.25 -4.80
CA ARG A 150 2.79 4.68 -4.48
C ARG A 150 4.24 5.13 -4.65
N HIS A 151 5.18 4.30 -4.20
CA HIS A 151 6.60 4.58 -4.36
C HIS A 151 7.00 4.68 -5.84
N LEU A 152 6.59 3.72 -6.69
CA LEU A 152 6.81 3.83 -8.15
C LEU A 152 6.11 5.04 -8.78
N MET A 153 4.94 5.44 -8.28
CA MET A 153 4.28 6.65 -8.76
C MET A 153 5.06 7.91 -8.36
N SER A 154 5.63 7.95 -7.15
CA SER A 154 6.55 9.00 -6.72
C SER A 154 7.76 9.06 -7.65
N ASP A 155 8.38 7.92 -7.93
CA ASP A 155 9.52 7.80 -8.86
C ASP A 155 9.19 8.38 -10.25
N VAL A 156 7.97 8.16 -10.77
CA VAL A 156 7.54 8.78 -12.04
C VAL A 156 7.52 10.30 -11.95
N TRP A 157 6.97 10.86 -10.87
CA TRP A 157 6.90 12.32 -10.70
C TRP A 157 8.29 12.92 -10.50
N THR A 158 9.19 12.22 -9.81
CA THR A 158 10.56 12.67 -9.59
C THR A 158 11.37 12.59 -10.88
N SER A 159 11.31 11.48 -11.62
CA SER A 159 11.94 11.37 -12.95
C SER A 159 11.39 12.42 -13.94
N ALA A 160 10.08 12.71 -13.91
CA ALA A 160 9.50 13.78 -14.72
C ALA A 160 10.02 15.17 -14.31
N GLY A 161 10.18 15.43 -13.01
CA GLY A 161 10.77 16.65 -12.47
C GLY A 161 12.23 16.82 -12.91
N VAL A 162 13.02 15.75 -12.85
CA VAL A 162 14.42 15.74 -13.34
C VAL A 162 14.47 15.99 -14.84
N LEU A 163 13.62 15.34 -15.64
CA LEU A 163 13.57 15.56 -17.09
C LEU A 163 13.17 16.99 -17.45
N GLY A 164 12.14 17.55 -16.81
CA GLY A 164 11.72 18.93 -17.04
C GLY A 164 12.78 19.94 -16.60
N GLY A 165 13.41 19.66 -15.46
CA GLY A 165 14.50 20.44 -14.93
C GLY A 165 15.75 20.44 -15.80
N LEU A 166 16.05 19.31 -16.42
CA LEU A 166 17.11 19.17 -17.41
C LEU A 166 16.84 20.01 -18.66
N VAL A 167 15.61 19.95 -19.21
CA VAL A 167 15.23 20.78 -20.37
C VAL A 167 15.45 22.26 -20.04
N LEU A 168 15.16 22.68 -18.81
CA LEU A 168 15.40 24.04 -18.35
C LEU A 168 16.90 24.35 -18.20
N ALA A 169 17.71 23.43 -17.67
CA ALA A 169 19.15 23.61 -17.53
C ALA A 169 19.84 23.74 -18.90
N LEU A 170 19.43 22.92 -19.89
CA LEU A 170 19.92 23.01 -21.27
C LEU A 170 19.52 24.33 -21.94
N ALA A 171 18.30 24.81 -21.70
CA ALA A 171 17.82 26.06 -22.28
C ALA A 171 18.48 27.31 -21.67
N THR A 172 18.86 27.25 -20.38
CA THR A 172 19.40 28.40 -19.63
C THR A 172 20.92 28.39 -19.47
N GLY A 173 21.57 27.23 -19.61
CA GLY A 173 23.00 27.03 -19.35
C GLY A 173 23.38 27.02 -17.86
N TRP A 174 22.41 27.02 -16.95
CA TRP A 174 22.65 27.11 -15.51
C TRP A 174 22.88 25.72 -14.90
N ALA A 175 24.14 25.31 -14.79
CA ALA A 175 24.53 24.02 -14.22
C ALA A 175 24.06 23.80 -12.76
N VAL A 176 23.79 24.88 -12.01
CA VAL A 176 23.28 24.83 -10.62
C VAL A 176 21.82 24.38 -10.54
N LEU A 177 21.06 24.43 -11.64
CA LEU A 177 19.67 23.99 -11.63
C LEU A 177 19.55 22.49 -11.32
N ASP A 178 20.47 21.66 -11.82
CA ASP A 178 20.47 20.20 -11.62
C ASP A 178 20.47 19.81 -10.12
N PRO A 179 21.45 20.23 -9.30
CA PRO A 179 21.43 19.94 -7.87
C PRO A 179 20.27 20.59 -7.10
N LEU A 180 19.77 21.77 -7.51
CA LEU A 180 18.61 22.39 -6.85
C LEU A 180 17.33 21.58 -7.08
N LEU A 181 17.13 21.06 -8.29
CA LEU A 181 16.01 20.20 -8.63
C LEU A 181 16.09 18.86 -7.92
N ALA A 182 17.30 18.27 -7.81
CA ALA A 182 17.52 17.06 -7.05
C ALA A 182 17.13 17.23 -5.57
N ILE A 183 17.45 18.37 -4.94
CA ILE A 183 17.01 18.69 -3.57
C ILE A 183 15.49 18.79 -3.47
N LEU A 184 14.84 19.51 -4.40
CA LEU A 184 13.38 19.66 -4.42
C LEU A 184 12.68 18.30 -4.55
N VAL A 185 13.17 17.45 -5.46
CA VAL A 185 12.72 16.08 -5.67
C VAL A 185 12.88 15.26 -4.39
N ALA A 186 14.05 15.31 -3.75
CA ALA A 186 14.31 14.54 -2.53
C ALA A 186 13.39 14.94 -1.36
N ILE A 187 13.01 16.21 -1.24
CA ILE A 187 12.02 16.67 -0.24
C ILE A 187 10.65 16.02 -0.50
N ASN A 188 10.24 15.91 -1.76
CA ASN A 188 9.00 15.23 -2.11
C ASN A 188 9.07 13.72 -1.80
N ILE A 189 10.21 13.07 -2.09
CA ILE A 189 10.45 11.66 -1.74
C ILE A 189 10.36 11.44 -0.22
N LEU A 190 10.95 12.33 0.59
CA LEU A 190 10.85 12.26 2.06
C LEU A 190 9.39 12.31 2.55
N ARG A 191 8.58 13.20 1.96
CA ARG A 191 7.14 13.30 2.28
C ARG A 191 6.42 12.00 1.95
N GLU A 192 6.67 11.41 0.78
CA GLU A 192 6.04 10.15 0.38
C GLU A 192 6.49 8.97 1.26
N GLY A 193 7.79 8.88 1.57
CA GLY A 193 8.33 7.91 2.53
C GLY A 193 7.64 8.00 3.88
N TRP A 194 7.46 9.21 4.41
CA TRP A 194 6.73 9.45 5.66
C TRP A 194 5.26 9.01 5.57
N LEU A 195 4.55 9.34 4.48
CA LEU A 195 3.16 8.95 4.29
C LEU A 195 2.99 7.42 4.21
N VAL A 196 3.92 6.73 3.56
CA VAL A 196 3.94 5.25 3.50
C VAL A 196 4.14 4.66 4.90
N ILE A 197 5.08 5.18 5.68
CA ILE A 197 5.32 4.74 7.07
C ILE A 197 4.07 4.99 7.92
N ALA A 198 3.54 6.22 7.91
CA ALA A 198 2.39 6.60 8.73
C ALA A 198 1.16 5.76 8.43
N ALA A 199 0.87 5.52 7.14
CA ALA A 199 -0.24 4.66 6.72
C ALA A 199 -0.06 3.20 7.19
N SER A 200 1.18 2.71 7.17
CA SER A 200 1.49 1.32 7.55
C SER A 200 1.46 1.12 9.06
N VAL A 201 1.98 2.08 9.82
CA VAL A 201 1.88 2.11 11.29
C VAL A 201 0.42 2.19 11.72
N ASN A 202 -0.39 3.02 11.07
CA ASN A 202 -1.83 3.07 11.36
C ASN A 202 -2.51 1.70 11.17
N GLY A 203 -2.17 0.98 10.09
CA GLY A 203 -2.67 -0.38 9.85
C GLY A 203 -2.26 -1.41 10.91
N LEU A 204 -1.17 -1.18 11.65
CA LEU A 204 -0.79 -2.02 12.79
C LEU A 204 -1.67 -1.79 14.03
N MET A 205 -2.26 -0.60 14.16
CA MET A 205 -3.10 -0.15 15.28
C MET A 205 -4.58 -0.55 15.16
N ASP A 206 -4.89 -1.63 14.41
CA ASP A 206 -6.25 -2.15 14.25
C ASP A 206 -7.26 -1.10 13.77
N THR A 207 -6.90 -0.39 12.68
CA THR A 207 -7.77 0.61 12.06
C THR A 207 -9.12 0.01 11.66
N ALA A 208 -10.19 0.78 11.91
CA ALA A 208 -11.54 0.42 11.50
C ALA A 208 -11.67 0.15 9.99
N ALA A 209 -12.69 -0.62 9.62
CA ALA A 209 -13.04 -0.80 8.21
C ALA A 209 -13.35 0.57 7.56
N PRO A 210 -12.98 0.77 6.27
CA PRO A 210 -13.38 1.95 5.53
C PRO A 210 -14.90 2.16 5.59
N GLU A 211 -15.34 3.42 5.58
CA GLU A 211 -16.75 3.79 5.76
C GLU A 211 -17.71 3.03 4.83
N GLY A 212 -17.32 2.81 3.57
CA GLY A 212 -18.12 2.01 2.63
C GLY A 212 -18.21 0.52 2.97
N GLU A 213 -17.15 -0.09 3.51
CA GLU A 213 -17.20 -1.49 4.00
C GLU A 213 -18.05 -1.57 5.27
N ARG A 214 -17.90 -0.60 6.18
CA ARG A 214 -18.68 -0.52 7.40
C ARG A 214 -20.18 -0.36 7.13
N ALA A 215 -20.57 0.58 6.26
CA ALA A 215 -21.98 0.78 5.89
C ALA A 215 -22.59 -0.50 5.29
N ARG A 216 -21.81 -1.24 4.49
CA ARG A 216 -22.24 -2.53 3.93
C ARG A 216 -22.42 -3.61 5.00
N ILE A 217 -21.55 -3.66 6.01
CA ILE A 217 -21.71 -4.56 7.18
C ILE A 217 -23.01 -4.22 7.93
N GLU A 218 -23.23 -2.94 8.19
CA GLU A 218 -24.43 -2.47 8.90
C GLU A 218 -25.72 -2.82 8.13
N GLU A 219 -25.72 -2.67 6.80
CA GLU A 219 -26.84 -3.05 5.94
C GLU A 219 -27.11 -4.57 5.94
N ILE A 220 -26.06 -5.40 5.90
CA ILE A 220 -26.19 -6.85 5.97
C ILE A 220 -26.80 -7.26 7.31
N ILE A 221 -26.27 -6.74 8.42
CA ILE A 221 -26.80 -7.01 9.76
C ILE A 221 -28.28 -6.64 9.84
N HIS A 222 -28.62 -5.43 9.38
CA HIS A 222 -30.00 -4.93 9.39
C HIS A 222 -30.97 -5.81 8.58
N THR A 223 -30.52 -6.47 7.52
CA THR A 223 -31.38 -7.26 6.62
C THR A 223 -31.40 -8.77 6.90
N THR A 224 -30.45 -9.29 7.68
CA THR A 224 -30.27 -10.75 7.86
C THR A 224 -30.41 -11.22 9.31
N ALA A 225 -30.22 -10.33 10.29
CA ALA A 225 -30.36 -10.62 11.71
C ALA A 225 -31.83 -10.70 12.19
N ASN A 226 -32.75 -11.11 11.31
CA ASN A 226 -34.18 -11.23 11.62
C ASN A 226 -34.40 -12.19 12.81
N GLY A 227 -35.17 -11.75 13.80
CA GLY A 227 -35.35 -12.46 15.07
C GLY A 227 -34.43 -12.00 16.20
N ALA A 228 -33.40 -11.19 15.92
CA ALA A 228 -32.69 -10.44 16.94
C ALA A 228 -33.41 -9.12 17.24
N MET A 229 -33.36 -8.68 18.50
CA MET A 229 -33.97 -7.44 18.96
C MET A 229 -33.12 -6.22 18.61
N GLN A 230 -31.79 -6.36 18.70
CA GLN A 230 -30.84 -5.29 18.45
C GLN A 230 -29.43 -5.87 18.19
N VAL A 231 -28.64 -5.18 17.38
CA VAL A 231 -27.19 -5.37 17.28
C VAL A 231 -26.48 -4.09 17.70
N HIS A 232 -25.51 -4.18 18.60
CA HIS A 232 -24.73 -3.05 19.09
C HIS A 232 -23.26 -3.42 19.27
N GLY A 233 -22.44 -2.44 19.65
CA GLY A 233 -21.02 -2.65 19.89
C GLY A 233 -20.22 -3.08 18.64
N LEU A 234 -20.67 -2.70 17.44
CA LEU A 234 -19.99 -3.05 16.19
C LEU A 234 -18.56 -2.50 16.15
N LYS A 235 -17.60 -3.41 16.24
CA LYS A 235 -16.17 -3.18 16.09
C LYS A 235 -15.70 -3.84 14.82
N THR A 236 -14.89 -3.11 14.06
CA THR A 236 -14.22 -3.66 12.89
C THR A 236 -12.74 -3.33 12.99
N ARG A 237 -11.89 -4.23 12.51
CA ARG A 237 -10.48 -3.96 12.34
C ARG A 237 -9.94 -4.66 11.11
N ARG A 238 -9.03 -4.01 10.40
CA ARG A 238 -8.36 -4.57 9.22
C ARG A 238 -6.93 -4.94 9.54
N ALA A 239 -6.53 -6.14 9.14
CA ALA A 239 -5.14 -6.60 9.17
C ALA A 239 -4.77 -7.12 7.79
N GLY A 240 -4.13 -6.28 6.97
CA GLY A 240 -3.85 -6.59 5.58
C GLY A 240 -5.15 -6.91 4.84
N ARG A 241 -5.23 -8.11 4.28
CA ARG A 241 -6.42 -8.60 3.59
C ARG A 241 -7.58 -8.95 4.53
N ALA A 242 -7.30 -9.45 5.74
CA ALA A 242 -8.34 -9.91 6.66
C ALA A 242 -9.12 -8.75 7.28
N LEU A 243 -10.43 -8.93 7.39
CA LEU A 243 -11.36 -8.01 8.03
C LEU A 243 -12.02 -8.72 9.22
N PHE A 244 -11.72 -8.29 10.43
CA PHE A 244 -12.36 -8.81 11.63
C PHE A 244 -13.59 -7.96 11.95
N VAL A 245 -14.70 -8.62 12.25
CA VAL A 245 -15.99 -7.99 12.55
C VAL A 245 -16.50 -8.57 13.85
N GLU A 246 -16.65 -7.75 14.88
CA GLU A 246 -17.08 -8.18 16.21
C GLU A 246 -18.28 -7.33 16.63
N PHE A 247 -19.36 -7.96 17.11
CA PHE A 247 -20.52 -7.25 17.61
C PHE A 247 -21.34 -8.09 18.58
N HIS A 248 -22.22 -7.42 19.32
CA HIS A 248 -23.17 -8.06 20.21
C HIS A 248 -24.54 -8.12 19.54
N MET A 249 -25.21 -9.26 19.65
CA MET A 249 -26.55 -9.49 19.11
C MET A 249 -27.51 -9.84 20.23
N VAL A 250 -28.46 -8.94 20.50
CA VAL A 250 -29.45 -9.08 21.54
C VAL A 250 -30.63 -9.89 21.03
N VAL A 251 -31.01 -10.94 21.77
CA VAL A 251 -32.15 -11.81 21.50
C VAL A 251 -33.04 -11.94 22.75
N ASP A 252 -34.23 -12.51 22.57
CA ASP A 252 -35.12 -12.87 23.68
C ASP A 252 -34.41 -13.84 24.64
N GLY A 253 -34.47 -13.57 25.95
CA GLY A 253 -33.77 -14.38 26.96
C GLY A 253 -34.29 -15.83 27.09
N ALA A 254 -35.51 -16.10 26.63
CA ALA A 254 -36.08 -17.44 26.55
C ALA A 254 -35.76 -18.15 25.23
N MET A 255 -35.10 -17.48 24.27
CA MET A 255 -34.67 -18.09 23.02
C MET A 255 -33.69 -19.23 23.28
N SER A 256 -33.96 -20.40 22.69
CA SER A 256 -33.02 -21.52 22.78
C SER A 256 -31.68 -21.15 22.13
N VAL A 257 -30.57 -21.67 22.68
CA VAL A 257 -29.22 -21.48 22.11
C VAL A 257 -29.18 -21.85 20.62
N ARG A 258 -29.91 -22.89 20.21
CA ARG A 258 -30.03 -23.30 18.81
C ARG A 258 -30.62 -22.19 17.95
N ALA A 259 -31.78 -21.65 18.33
CA ALA A 259 -32.45 -20.61 17.56
C ALA A 259 -31.61 -19.33 17.47
N ALA A 260 -30.91 -18.96 18.54
CA ALA A 260 -29.98 -17.83 18.52
C ALA A 260 -28.79 -18.09 17.58
N HIS A 261 -28.23 -19.31 17.61
CA HIS A 261 -27.15 -19.72 16.72
C HIS A 261 -27.58 -19.73 15.25
N ASP A 262 -28.80 -20.16 14.94
CA ASP A 262 -29.35 -20.11 13.58
C ASP A 262 -29.46 -18.66 13.05
N ILE A 263 -29.57 -17.65 13.93
CA ILE A 263 -29.47 -16.23 13.54
C ILE A 263 -28.02 -15.85 13.26
N CYS A 264 -27.08 -16.25 14.14
CA CYS A 264 -25.66 -16.03 13.93
C CYS A 264 -25.20 -16.61 12.59
N ASP A 265 -25.48 -17.87 12.31
CA ASP A 265 -25.06 -18.57 11.09
C ASP A 265 -25.52 -17.85 9.82
N ARG A 266 -26.74 -17.32 9.80
CA ARG A 266 -27.24 -16.54 8.66
C ARG A 266 -26.50 -15.23 8.48
N VAL A 267 -26.25 -14.50 9.57
CA VAL A 267 -25.52 -13.23 9.53
C VAL A 267 -24.08 -13.46 9.11
N GLU A 268 -23.42 -14.47 9.68
CA GLU A 268 -22.05 -14.87 9.33
C GLU A 268 -21.96 -15.27 7.85
N ALA A 269 -22.86 -16.13 7.38
CA ALA A 269 -22.91 -16.54 5.98
C ALA A 269 -23.14 -15.33 5.04
N ALA A 270 -24.02 -14.40 5.40
CA ALA A 270 -24.27 -13.21 4.60
C ALA A 270 -23.06 -12.25 4.57
N LEU A 271 -22.38 -12.08 5.71
CA LEU A 271 -21.16 -11.28 5.79
C LEU A 271 -20.05 -11.89 4.94
N THR A 272 -19.78 -13.20 5.07
CA THR A 272 -18.72 -13.88 4.32
C THR A 272 -19.05 -14.00 2.82
N ALA A 273 -20.32 -14.14 2.44
CA ALA A 273 -20.71 -14.13 1.02
C ALA A 273 -20.52 -12.75 0.38
N SER A 274 -20.78 -11.67 1.13
CA SER A 274 -20.69 -10.30 0.64
C SER A 274 -19.25 -9.75 0.69
N ILE A 275 -18.49 -10.15 1.71
CA ILE A 275 -17.12 -9.75 2.00
C ILE A 275 -16.30 -11.02 2.31
N PRO A 276 -15.68 -11.65 1.30
CA PRO A 276 -15.00 -12.94 1.46
C PRO A 276 -13.87 -12.99 2.49
N ASP A 277 -13.24 -11.84 2.78
CA ASP A 277 -12.15 -11.73 3.75
C ASP A 277 -12.65 -11.42 5.18
N ALA A 278 -13.98 -11.37 5.40
CA ALA A 278 -14.58 -11.10 6.70
C ALA A 278 -14.52 -12.32 7.65
N GLN A 279 -14.13 -12.07 8.90
CA GLN A 279 -14.09 -13.01 10.01
C GLN A 279 -15.00 -12.48 11.12
N PRO A 280 -16.30 -12.80 11.08
CA PRO A 280 -17.26 -12.35 12.07
C PRO A 280 -17.13 -13.13 13.38
N VAL A 281 -17.33 -12.46 14.50
CA VAL A 281 -17.54 -13.05 15.83
C VAL A 281 -18.74 -12.37 16.46
N ILE A 282 -19.78 -13.15 16.77
CA ILE A 282 -21.05 -12.65 17.29
C ILE A 282 -21.20 -13.09 18.74
N HIS A 283 -21.30 -12.12 19.65
CA HIS A 283 -21.62 -12.39 21.05
C HIS A 283 -23.13 -12.25 21.26
N VAL A 284 -23.81 -13.35 21.58
CA VAL A 284 -25.26 -13.36 21.82
C VAL A 284 -25.54 -12.88 23.24
N GLU A 285 -26.41 -11.88 23.37
CA GLU A 285 -26.80 -11.30 24.65
C GLU A 285 -28.33 -11.34 24.83
N PRO A 286 -28.83 -11.47 26.07
CA PRO A 286 -30.27 -11.43 26.36
C PRO A 286 -30.81 -9.99 26.41
N GLU A 287 -32.13 -9.84 26.31
CA GLU A 287 -32.89 -8.57 26.27
C GLU A 287 -32.50 -7.49 27.31
N HIS A 288 -32.01 -7.85 28.51
CA HIS A 288 -31.58 -6.86 29.50
C HIS A 288 -30.28 -6.13 29.13
N LYS A 289 -29.64 -6.51 28.03
CA LYS A 289 -28.45 -5.86 27.45
C LYS A 289 -28.76 -4.87 26.33
N LEU A 290 -30.04 -4.64 26.02
CA LEU A 290 -30.43 -3.60 25.06
C LEU A 290 -29.79 -2.24 25.39
N GLU A 291 -29.19 -1.63 24.38
CA GLU A 291 -28.56 -0.30 24.48
C GLU A 291 -29.44 0.79 23.86
N PRO A 292 -29.28 2.07 24.28
CA PRO A 292 -30.03 3.18 23.68
C PRO A 292 -29.80 3.34 22.16
N ALA A 293 -28.62 2.94 21.68
CA ALA A 293 -28.24 3.00 20.28
C ALA A 293 -27.83 1.59 19.78
N GLY A 294 -28.22 1.27 18.55
CA GLY A 294 -27.89 0.01 17.91
C GLY A 294 -28.66 -0.16 16.62
N ILE A 295 -28.21 -1.09 15.80
CA ILE A 295 -28.87 -1.50 14.57
C ILE A 295 -30.08 -2.35 14.96
N ARG A 296 -31.26 -2.00 14.48
CA ARG A 296 -32.48 -2.81 14.68
C ARG A 296 -32.71 -3.63 13.41
N PRO A 297 -32.66 -4.96 13.48
CA PRO A 297 -32.94 -5.81 12.33
C PRO A 297 -34.36 -5.59 11.79
N ARG A 298 -34.56 -5.84 10.49
CA ARG A 298 -35.85 -5.74 9.80
C ARG A 298 -36.84 -6.85 10.18
#